data_AF-A0A3N5UX95-F1
#
_entry.id   AF-A0A3N5UX95-F1
#
_cell.length_a   1.000
_cell.length_b   1.000
_cell.length_c   1.000
_cell.angle_alpha   90.00
_cell.angle_beta   90.00
_cell.angle_gamma   90.00
#
_symmetry.space_group_name_H-M   'P 1'
#
loop_
_entity.id
_entity.type
_entity.pdbx_description
1 polymer ?
#
loop_
_entity_poly.entity_id
_entity_poly.type
_entity_poly.pdbx_seq_one_letter_code
_entity_poly.pdbx_strand_id
1 'polypeptide(L)'
;MKTNGWIAFSQRLYRRLLHLYPLKYRATYEEEMFHLFTDQCREAHTQRGWVGILVLWLRTLMDVGATVIREHLSDPRAKLGLLDAIPNAPLPWKGVLLVLIPGLIFFVSQIVQLTFLGRVWFFLAFHRAGYFLILPVLLVWLLTRRFPVWGLIPFGLLYETLWDYGRSFDLSGLPLLGRFFYQETVVLFGARINIYDLKFLLAVFVCVILSGMLMGYNARRGQISRSAWKWLGLYGLLIALQVGGEVYRRVVDLRLLAGQTKDLPAGSVALTDNISQVPLWYLYEALPFLLLVFIGMLFTRKYGGLTFLILLGYLLPTILFGRYGFWNEPVPFYVVSLAVLIYRFVVALVAPVWLVRAASVPGRQQPPFRLLSQLPAISHLTLLLV
;
A
#
# COMPACT_ATOMS: atom_id res chain seq x y z
N MET A 1 55.26 25.72 0.40
CA MET A 1 53.79 25.84 0.18
C MET A 1 53.08 25.64 1.51
N LYS A 2 52.41 26.65 2.06
CA LYS A 2 51.57 26.47 3.26
C LYS A 2 50.35 25.65 2.85
N THR A 3 50.24 24.42 3.32
CA THR A 3 49.05 23.59 3.11
C THR A 3 47.87 24.27 3.79
N ASN A 4 46.84 24.61 3.01
CA ASN A 4 45.65 25.28 3.53
C ASN A 4 45.00 24.38 4.59
N GLY A 5 44.97 24.83 5.85
CA GLY A 5 44.52 24.04 7.00
C GLY A 5 43.12 23.44 6.82
N TRP A 6 42.27 24.09 6.04
CA TRP A 6 40.92 23.63 5.68
C TRP A 6 40.90 22.33 4.86
N ILE A 7 41.83 22.15 3.93
CA ILE A 7 41.92 20.92 3.11
C ILE A 7 42.38 19.77 4.01
N ALA A 8 43.42 20.00 4.83
CA ALA A 8 43.94 18.99 5.75
C ALA A 8 42.93 18.60 6.85
N PHE A 9 42.08 19.54 7.29
CA PHE A 9 40.97 19.24 8.19
C PHE A 9 39.90 18.39 7.49
N SER A 10 39.50 18.78 6.28
CA SER A 10 38.48 18.06 5.49
C SER A 10 38.91 16.63 5.19
N GLN A 11 40.17 16.40 4.80
CA GLN A 11 40.70 15.04 4.57
C GLN A 11 40.65 14.18 5.83
N ARG A 12 41.02 14.72 6.99
CA ARG A 12 40.97 13.98 8.27
C ARG A 12 39.55 13.62 8.67
N LEU A 13 38.61 14.55 8.49
CA LEU A 13 37.20 14.31 8.79
C LEU A 13 36.60 13.27 7.84
N TYR A 14 36.89 13.36 6.54
CA TYR A 14 36.41 12.40 5.54
C TYR A 14 36.94 10.98 5.79
N ARG A 15 38.22 10.85 6.17
CA ARG A 15 38.80 9.54 6.56
C ARG A 15 38.10 8.90 7.76
N ARG A 16 37.67 9.72 8.73
CA ARG A 16 36.83 9.24 9.84
C ARG A 16 35.43 8.85 9.36
N LEU A 17 34.85 9.59 8.42
CA LEU A 17 33.55 9.28 7.84
C LEU A 17 33.57 7.94 7.09
N LEU A 18 34.67 7.60 6.41
CA LEU A 18 34.85 6.32 5.71
C LEU A 18 34.81 5.10 6.66
N HIS A 19 35.04 5.28 7.96
CA HIS A 19 34.89 4.20 8.95
C HIS A 19 33.43 3.81 9.20
N LEU A 20 32.47 4.61 8.72
CA LEU A 20 31.06 4.24 8.77
C LEU A 20 30.69 3.18 7.73
N TYR A 21 31.49 2.97 6.69
CA TYR A 21 31.21 1.94 5.68
C TYR A 21 31.50 0.52 6.20
N PRO A 22 30.81 -0.52 5.69
CA PRO A 22 31.11 -1.92 5.99
C PRO A 22 32.58 -2.27 5.67
N LEU A 23 33.19 -3.13 6.48
CA LEU A 23 34.62 -3.47 6.40
C LEU A 23 35.05 -3.93 5.00
N LYS A 24 34.23 -4.75 4.34
CA LYS A 24 34.52 -5.25 2.98
C LYS A 24 34.54 -4.14 1.95
N TYR A 25 33.52 -3.27 1.98
CA TYR A 25 33.40 -2.15 1.05
C TYR A 25 34.57 -1.18 1.23
N ARG A 26 34.90 -0.88 2.50
CA ARG A 26 36.05 -0.06 2.86
C ARG A 26 37.37 -0.67 2.34
N ALA A 27 37.59 -1.96 2.52
CA ALA A 27 38.82 -2.62 2.07
C ALA A 27 39.05 -2.52 0.55
N THR A 28 37.99 -2.38 -0.24
CA THR A 28 38.08 -2.26 -1.70
C THR A 28 38.14 -0.80 -2.18
N TYR A 29 37.35 0.09 -1.59
CA TYR A 29 37.11 1.42 -2.15
C TYR A 29 37.63 2.59 -1.30
N GLU A 30 38.18 2.36 -0.11
CA GLU A 30 38.60 3.45 0.80
C GLU A 30 39.63 4.39 0.16
N GLU A 31 40.66 3.84 -0.48
CA GLU A 31 41.72 4.64 -1.10
C GLU A 31 41.19 5.45 -2.28
N GLU A 32 40.44 4.82 -3.18
CA GLU A 32 39.86 5.45 -4.37
C GLU A 32 38.91 6.60 -3.99
N MET A 33 38.03 6.38 -3.01
CA MET A 33 37.11 7.41 -2.50
C MET A 33 37.87 8.56 -1.83
N PHE A 34 38.91 8.25 -1.06
CA PHE A 34 39.74 9.26 -0.40
C PHE A 34 40.52 10.12 -1.41
N HIS A 35 41.05 9.51 -2.46
CA HIS A 35 41.72 10.21 -3.55
C HIS A 35 40.76 11.12 -4.31
N LEU A 36 39.59 10.60 -4.71
CA LEU A 36 38.57 11.38 -5.39
C LEU A 36 38.12 12.60 -4.57
N PHE A 37 37.87 12.41 -3.26
CA PHE A 37 37.48 13.51 -2.37
C PHE A 37 38.61 14.55 -2.21
N THR A 38 39.86 14.10 -2.16
CA THR A 38 41.03 14.98 -2.07
C THR A 38 41.15 15.88 -3.31
N ASP A 39 40.94 15.31 -4.50
CA ASP A 39 41.01 16.06 -5.75
C ASP A 39 39.84 17.05 -5.85
N GLN A 40 38.63 16.64 -5.47
CA GLN A 40 37.47 17.53 -5.37
C GLN A 40 37.68 18.68 -4.37
N CYS A 41 38.37 18.44 -3.24
CA CYS A 41 38.70 19.49 -2.29
C CYS A 41 39.68 20.52 -2.88
N ARG A 42 40.69 20.07 -3.63
CA ARG A 42 41.66 20.96 -4.28
C ARG A 42 40.97 21.80 -5.35
N GLU A 43 40.14 21.19 -6.17
CA GLU A 43 39.38 21.87 -7.22
C GLU A 43 38.40 22.90 -6.63
N ALA A 44 37.58 22.49 -5.66
CA ALA A 44 36.59 23.36 -5.01
C ALA A 44 37.26 24.56 -4.30
N HIS A 45 38.43 24.34 -3.69
CA HIS A 45 39.22 25.41 -3.08
C HIS A 45 39.77 26.37 -4.14
N THR A 46 40.22 25.87 -5.30
CA THR A 46 40.78 26.70 -6.36
C THR A 46 39.70 27.58 -7.01
N GLN A 47 38.48 27.05 -7.16
CA GLN A 47 37.37 27.76 -7.78
C GLN A 47 36.67 28.76 -6.84
N ARG A 48 36.43 28.38 -5.58
CA ARG A 48 35.57 29.15 -4.64
C ARG A 48 36.11 29.23 -3.22
N GLY A 49 37.38 28.91 -3.00
CA GLY A 49 38.01 28.92 -1.67
C GLY A 49 37.27 28.06 -0.65
N TRP A 50 37.04 28.59 0.55
CA TRP A 50 36.38 27.87 1.64
C TRP A 50 34.88 27.62 1.39
N VAL A 51 34.19 28.50 0.66
CA VAL A 51 32.77 28.31 0.32
C VAL A 51 32.59 27.10 -0.59
N GLY A 52 33.52 26.90 -1.54
CA GLY A 52 33.54 25.70 -2.38
C GLY A 52 33.64 24.41 -1.57
N ILE A 53 34.49 24.41 -0.53
CA ILE A 53 34.66 23.26 0.37
C ILE A 53 33.37 22.99 1.17
N LEU A 54 32.67 24.02 1.66
CA LEU A 54 31.41 23.81 2.40
C LEU A 54 30.29 23.23 1.52
N VAL A 55 30.13 23.74 0.30
CA VAL A 55 29.15 23.22 -0.66
C VAL A 55 29.48 21.77 -1.03
N LEU A 56 30.76 21.46 -1.22
CA LEU A 56 31.23 20.09 -1.43
C LEU A 56 30.82 19.19 -0.25
N TRP A 57 31.09 19.62 0.99
CA TRP A 57 30.73 18.85 2.19
C TRP A 57 29.24 18.57 2.32
N LEU A 58 28.37 19.52 2.02
CA LEU A 58 26.91 19.30 2.07
C LEU A 58 26.48 18.20 1.09
N ARG A 59 27.02 18.25 -0.14
CA ARG A 59 26.77 17.23 -1.16
C ARG A 59 27.36 15.87 -0.76
N THR A 60 28.60 15.84 -0.28
CA THR A 60 29.28 14.62 0.15
C THR A 60 28.60 13.99 1.36
N LEU A 61 28.11 14.75 2.34
CA LEU A 61 27.39 14.18 3.49
C LEU A 61 26.08 13.53 3.09
N MET A 62 25.32 14.13 2.17
CA MET A 62 24.10 13.51 1.64
C MET A 62 24.40 12.23 0.88
N ASP A 63 25.44 12.24 0.05
CA ASP A 63 25.85 11.09 -0.75
C ASP A 63 26.41 9.95 0.11
N VAL A 64 27.31 10.28 1.06
CA VAL A 64 27.86 9.31 2.02
C VAL A 64 26.76 8.76 2.91
N GLY A 65 25.83 9.59 3.40
CA GLY A 65 24.69 9.11 4.18
C GLY A 65 23.85 8.09 3.41
N ALA A 66 23.50 8.40 2.15
CA ALA A 66 22.72 7.50 1.32
C ALA A 66 23.47 6.20 0.98
N THR A 67 24.76 6.27 0.65
CA THR A 67 25.57 5.12 0.28
C THR A 67 25.94 4.25 1.48
N VAL A 68 26.29 4.83 2.64
CA VAL A 68 26.52 4.07 3.88
C VAL A 68 25.29 3.27 4.27
N ILE A 69 24.11 3.91 4.29
CA ILE A 69 22.85 3.22 4.61
C ILE A 69 22.60 2.10 3.60
N ARG A 70 22.77 2.38 2.30
CA ARG A 70 22.58 1.38 1.24
C ARG A 70 23.52 0.18 1.40
N GLU A 71 24.81 0.41 1.59
CA GLU A 71 25.81 -0.65 1.72
C GLU A 71 25.62 -1.47 3.01
N HIS A 72 25.23 -0.84 4.13
CA HIS A 72 24.87 -1.59 5.35
C HIS A 72 23.60 -2.43 5.20
N LEU A 73 22.63 -1.96 4.41
CA LEU A 73 21.41 -2.72 4.14
C LEU A 73 21.64 -3.85 3.11
N SER A 74 22.60 -3.66 2.20
CA SER A 74 22.94 -4.61 1.14
C SER A 74 24.00 -5.64 1.55
N ASP A 75 24.88 -5.35 2.53
CA ASP A 75 25.85 -6.33 3.00
C ASP A 75 25.15 -7.42 3.83
N PRO A 76 25.07 -8.68 3.34
CA PRO A 76 24.41 -9.76 4.06
C PRO A 76 25.12 -10.14 5.37
N ARG A 77 26.36 -9.67 5.58
CA ARG A 77 27.12 -9.87 6.82
C ARG A 77 27.05 -8.67 7.77
N ALA A 78 26.53 -7.53 7.33
CA ALA A 78 26.36 -6.40 8.23
C ALA A 78 25.29 -6.73 9.29
N LYS A 79 25.48 -6.23 10.51
CA LYS A 79 24.50 -6.41 11.61
C LYS A 79 23.10 -5.88 11.25
N LEU A 80 22.96 -5.08 10.19
CA LEU A 80 21.74 -4.44 9.71
C LEU A 80 21.24 -4.98 8.34
N GLY A 81 21.88 -5.99 7.75
CA GLY A 81 21.47 -6.56 6.46
C GLY A 81 20.04 -7.08 6.50
N LEU A 82 19.11 -6.30 5.92
CA LEU A 82 17.66 -6.49 6.09
C LEU A 82 16.96 -6.89 4.79
N LEU A 83 17.63 -6.75 3.64
CA LEU A 83 16.93 -6.69 2.35
C LEU A 83 17.21 -7.85 1.40
N ASP A 84 18.38 -8.46 1.46
CA ASP A 84 18.72 -9.60 0.61
C ASP A 84 18.86 -10.85 1.47
N ALA A 85 17.76 -11.62 1.55
CA ALA A 85 17.81 -12.96 2.10
C ALA A 85 18.78 -13.78 1.26
N ILE A 86 19.88 -14.24 1.89
CA ILE A 86 20.76 -15.21 1.26
C ILE A 86 19.88 -16.40 0.84
N PRO A 87 19.87 -16.80 -0.44
CA PRO A 87 19.11 -17.96 -0.88
C PRO A 87 19.46 -19.16 0.02
N ASN A 88 18.45 -19.75 0.65
CA ASN A 88 18.55 -20.88 1.60
C ASN A 88 19.00 -20.55 3.05
N ALA A 89 19.14 -19.28 3.43
CA ALA A 89 19.30 -18.92 4.84
C ALA A 89 17.94 -18.62 5.50
N PRO A 90 17.74 -19.00 6.77
CA PRO A 90 16.55 -18.59 7.52
C PRO A 90 16.50 -17.05 7.58
N LEU A 91 15.30 -16.49 7.40
CA LEU A 91 15.07 -15.05 7.44
C LEU A 91 15.70 -14.47 8.73
N PRO A 92 16.49 -13.39 8.64
CA PRO A 92 17.11 -12.81 9.82
C PRO A 92 16.02 -12.39 10.80
N TRP A 93 16.13 -12.85 12.06
CA TRP A 93 15.14 -12.59 13.12
C TRP A 93 14.78 -11.11 13.26
N LYS A 94 15.70 -10.20 12.91
CA LYS A 94 15.47 -8.75 12.88
C LYS A 94 14.46 -8.31 11.82
N GLY A 95 14.47 -8.93 10.64
CA GLY A 95 13.45 -8.71 9.62
C GLY A 95 12.08 -9.21 10.09
N VAL A 96 12.07 -10.37 10.77
CA VAL A 96 10.86 -10.87 11.42
C VAL A 96 10.37 -9.88 12.47
N LEU A 97 11.25 -9.37 13.33
CA LEU A 97 10.91 -8.43 14.41
C LEU A 97 10.44 -7.07 13.88
N LEU A 98 11.02 -6.58 12.78
CA LEU A 98 10.63 -5.34 12.13
C LEU A 98 9.23 -5.44 11.49
N VAL A 99 8.84 -6.62 11.02
CA VAL A 99 7.48 -6.91 10.56
C VAL A 99 6.54 -7.20 11.75
N LEU A 100 7.04 -7.85 12.79
CA LEU A 100 6.25 -8.27 13.95
C LEU A 100 5.89 -7.10 14.87
N ILE A 101 6.80 -6.15 15.13
CA ILE A 101 6.57 -5.01 16.05
C ILE A 101 5.30 -4.24 15.67
N PRO A 102 5.13 -3.75 14.44
CA PRO A 102 3.94 -2.97 14.14
C PRO A 102 2.68 -3.86 14.08
N GLY A 103 2.81 -5.14 13.76
CA GLY A 103 1.72 -6.13 13.93
C GLY A 103 1.34 -6.37 15.40
N LEU A 104 2.31 -6.38 16.30
CA LEU A 104 2.12 -6.54 17.75
C LEU A 104 1.52 -5.27 18.37
N ILE A 105 2.02 -4.08 18.01
CA ILE A 105 1.45 -2.79 18.43
C ILE A 105 -0.02 -2.73 17.99
N PHE A 106 -0.31 -3.12 16.77
CA PHE A 106 -1.67 -3.22 16.26
C PHE A 106 -2.51 -4.21 17.08
N PHE A 107 -2.00 -5.41 17.35
CA PHE A 107 -2.70 -6.42 18.16
C PHE A 107 -2.97 -5.96 19.60
N VAL A 108 -2.00 -5.34 20.26
CA VAL A 108 -2.17 -4.78 21.61
C VAL A 108 -3.22 -3.65 21.59
N SER A 109 -3.21 -2.81 20.55
CA SER A 109 -4.25 -1.79 20.36
C SER A 109 -5.65 -2.40 20.23
N GLN A 110 -5.78 -3.61 19.66
CA GLN A 110 -7.06 -4.33 19.57
C GLN A 110 -7.53 -4.86 20.93
N ILE A 111 -6.62 -5.40 21.75
CA ILE A 111 -6.97 -5.87 23.10
C ILE A 111 -7.47 -4.70 23.95
N VAL A 112 -6.76 -3.57 23.92
CA VAL A 112 -7.14 -2.35 24.65
C VAL A 112 -8.50 -1.82 24.17
N GLN A 113 -8.80 -1.95 22.89
CA GLN A 113 -10.09 -1.56 22.32
C GLN A 113 -11.25 -2.45 22.79
N LEU A 114 -11.07 -3.77 22.85
CA LEU A 114 -12.10 -4.67 23.38
C LEU A 114 -12.39 -4.39 24.86
N THR A 115 -11.43 -3.84 25.59
CA THR A 115 -11.57 -3.51 27.02
C THR A 115 -12.06 -2.08 27.28
N PHE A 116 -11.73 -1.10 26.43
CA PHE A 116 -12.16 0.31 26.58
C PHE A 116 -13.24 0.67 25.55
N LEU A 117 -14.49 0.79 26.01
CA LEU A 117 -15.75 1.06 25.28
C LEU A 117 -15.83 2.38 24.45
N GLY A 118 -14.72 3.00 24.05
CA GLY A 118 -14.72 4.28 23.31
C GLY A 118 -14.63 4.13 21.80
N ARG A 119 -15.75 4.23 21.07
CA ARG A 119 -15.83 4.13 19.57
C ARG A 119 -14.87 5.07 18.83
N VAL A 120 -14.59 6.26 19.37
CA VAL A 120 -13.79 7.30 18.68
C VAL A 120 -12.30 6.96 18.67
N TRP A 121 -11.80 6.27 19.70
CA TRP A 121 -10.39 5.90 19.80
C TRP A 121 -9.98 4.86 18.76
N PHE A 122 -10.90 3.97 18.36
CA PHE A 122 -10.65 2.93 17.36
C PHE A 122 -10.20 3.49 16.02
N PHE A 123 -10.98 4.41 15.44
CA PHE A 123 -10.68 4.97 14.13
C PHE A 123 -9.35 5.74 14.14
N LEU A 124 -9.09 6.50 15.21
CA LEU A 124 -7.85 7.26 15.35
C LEU A 124 -6.62 6.34 15.50
N ALA A 125 -6.73 5.29 16.32
CA ALA A 125 -5.66 4.32 16.52
C ALA A 125 -5.41 3.47 15.27
N PHE A 126 -6.46 3.04 14.58
CA PHE A 126 -6.38 2.26 13.34
C PHE A 126 -5.64 3.03 12.24
N HIS A 127 -6.04 4.28 11.97
CA HIS A 127 -5.38 5.10 10.96
C HIS A 127 -3.92 5.37 11.33
N ARG A 128 -3.65 5.69 12.60
CA ARG A 128 -2.28 5.92 13.09
C ARG A 128 -1.41 4.66 12.96
N ALA A 129 -1.91 3.51 13.38
CA ALA A 129 -1.19 2.24 13.27
C ALA A 129 -0.93 1.84 11.81
N GLY A 130 -1.90 2.09 10.92
CA GLY A 130 -1.71 1.98 9.47
C GLY A 130 -0.54 2.83 9.00
N TYR A 131 -0.52 4.12 9.33
CA TYR A 131 0.60 5.01 8.96
C TYR A 131 1.94 4.53 9.54
N PHE A 132 1.98 4.06 10.79
CA PHE A 132 3.19 3.50 11.39
C PHE A 132 3.68 2.22 10.70
N LEU A 133 2.78 1.37 10.18
CA LEU A 133 3.14 0.20 9.38
C LEU A 133 3.73 0.59 8.02
N ILE A 134 3.23 1.68 7.45
CA ILE A 134 3.55 2.11 6.08
C ILE A 134 4.85 2.93 6.05
N LEU A 135 5.12 3.74 7.08
CA LEU A 135 6.24 4.67 7.11
C LEU A 135 7.60 3.96 6.92
N PRO A 136 7.90 2.82 7.58
CA PRO A 136 9.12 2.07 7.33
C PRO A 136 9.22 1.54 5.89
N VAL A 137 8.10 1.09 5.30
CA VAL A 137 8.08 0.62 3.89
C VAL A 137 8.43 1.76 2.95
N LEU A 138 7.78 2.92 3.12
CA LEU A 138 8.02 4.09 2.30
C LEU A 138 9.45 4.62 2.48
N LEU A 139 9.96 4.62 3.71
CA LEU A 139 11.33 5.02 4.00
C LEU A 139 12.34 4.09 3.32
N VAL A 140 12.18 2.77 3.46
CA VAL A 140 13.04 1.80 2.78
C VAL A 140 12.92 1.94 1.26
N TRP A 141 11.72 2.12 0.74
CA TRP A 141 11.50 2.32 -0.69
C TRP A 141 12.16 3.62 -1.18
N LEU A 142 12.06 4.70 -0.43
CA LEU A 142 12.67 5.99 -0.75
C LEU A 142 14.21 5.90 -0.75
N LEU A 143 14.78 5.25 0.28
CA LEU A 143 16.23 5.12 0.46
C LEU A 143 16.85 4.16 -0.56
N THR A 144 16.20 3.04 -0.84
CA THR A 144 16.78 2.00 -1.71
C THR A 144 16.32 2.10 -3.17
N ARG A 145 15.29 2.91 -3.44
CA ARG A 145 14.55 2.95 -4.72
C ARG A 145 14.03 1.58 -5.16
N ARG A 146 14.02 0.59 -4.26
CA ARG A 146 13.54 -0.77 -4.49
C ARG A 146 12.39 -1.02 -3.53
N PHE A 147 11.22 -1.32 -4.08
CA PHE A 147 10.07 -1.65 -3.24
C PHE A 147 10.35 -2.99 -2.52
N PRO A 148 10.24 -3.10 -1.20
CA PRO A 148 10.44 -4.39 -0.53
C PRO A 148 9.22 -5.30 -0.74
N VAL A 149 9.44 -6.62 -0.80
CA VAL A 149 8.34 -7.61 -0.90
C VAL A 149 7.38 -7.50 0.30
N TRP A 150 7.93 -7.34 1.50
CA TRP A 150 7.15 -7.13 2.72
C TRP A 150 6.37 -5.81 2.71
N GLY A 151 6.71 -4.88 1.81
CA GLY A 151 5.98 -3.64 1.60
C GLY A 151 4.66 -3.79 0.84
N LEU A 152 4.41 -4.95 0.21
CA LEU A 152 3.20 -5.16 -0.60
C LEU A 152 1.93 -5.14 0.26
N ILE A 153 1.95 -5.76 1.44
CA ILE A 153 0.79 -5.75 2.36
C ILE A 153 0.53 -4.33 2.90
N PRO A 154 1.51 -3.61 3.48
CA PRO A 154 1.27 -2.25 3.95
C PRO A 154 0.87 -1.30 2.82
N PHE A 155 1.29 -1.54 1.57
CA PHE A 155 0.84 -0.73 0.43
C PHE A 155 -0.63 -0.94 0.09
N GLY A 156 -1.13 -2.18 0.12
CA GLY A 156 -2.57 -2.43 0.02
C GLY A 156 -3.35 -1.76 1.14
N LEU A 157 -2.82 -1.78 2.36
CA LEU A 157 -3.42 -1.13 3.52
C LEU A 157 -3.37 0.41 3.42
N LEU A 158 -2.26 0.98 2.93
CA LEU A 158 -2.14 2.41 2.64
C LEU A 158 -3.20 2.83 1.63
N TYR A 159 -3.37 2.04 0.57
CA TYR A 159 -4.33 2.32 -0.47
C TYR A 159 -5.76 2.36 0.09
N GLU A 160 -6.14 1.36 0.89
CA GLU A 160 -7.45 1.36 1.58
C GLU A 160 -7.59 2.56 2.52
N THR A 161 -6.56 2.85 3.31
CA THR A 161 -6.58 3.99 4.26
C THR A 161 -6.71 5.33 3.54
N LEU A 162 -6.02 5.52 2.42
CA LEU A 162 -6.13 6.72 1.60
C LEU A 162 -7.51 6.82 0.95
N TRP A 163 -8.09 5.69 0.56
CA TRP A 163 -9.42 5.63 -0.02
C TRP A 163 -10.50 6.00 1.01
N ASP A 164 -10.47 5.38 2.18
CA ASP A 164 -11.38 5.67 3.30
C ASP A 164 -11.19 7.09 3.83
N TYR A 165 -9.95 7.56 3.89
CA TYR A 165 -9.67 8.96 4.22
C TYR A 165 -10.26 9.87 3.15
N GLY A 166 -10.09 9.57 1.86
CA GLY A 166 -10.72 10.29 0.76
C GLY A 166 -12.24 10.35 0.92
N ARG A 167 -12.88 9.26 1.33
CA ARG A 167 -14.33 9.20 1.62
C ARG A 167 -14.72 10.11 2.78
N SER A 168 -13.92 10.15 3.85
CA SER A 168 -14.19 10.93 5.05
C SER A 168 -13.70 12.39 4.97
N PHE A 169 -12.84 12.69 4.01
CA PHE A 169 -12.19 14.00 3.90
C PHE A 169 -13.20 15.07 3.50
N ASP A 170 -13.43 16.00 4.40
CA ASP A 170 -14.32 17.12 4.16
C ASP A 170 -13.58 18.22 3.38
N LEU A 171 -13.93 18.36 2.10
CA LEU A 171 -13.38 19.40 1.23
C LEU A 171 -13.76 20.82 1.69
N SER A 172 -14.83 20.95 2.49
CA SER A 172 -15.27 22.24 3.03
C SER A 172 -14.25 22.82 4.02
N GLY A 173 -13.46 21.97 4.69
CA GLY A 173 -12.44 22.38 5.66
C GLY A 173 -11.16 22.96 5.05
N LEU A 174 -10.97 22.88 3.73
CA LEU A 174 -9.79 23.43 3.07
C LEU A 174 -9.96 24.94 2.79
N PRO A 175 -9.07 25.83 3.26
CA PRO A 175 -9.31 27.29 3.19
C PRO A 175 -9.47 27.85 1.78
N LEU A 176 -8.80 27.26 0.78
CA LEU A 176 -8.87 27.69 -0.62
C LEU A 176 -10.05 27.07 -1.38
N LEU A 177 -10.39 25.83 -1.07
CA LEU A 177 -11.42 25.06 -1.77
C LEU A 177 -12.80 25.21 -1.12
N GLY A 178 -12.85 25.41 0.20
CA GLY A 178 -14.08 25.56 0.98
C GLY A 178 -14.95 26.72 0.51
N ARG A 179 -14.37 27.79 -0.06
CA ARG A 179 -15.15 28.87 -0.69
C ARG A 179 -15.91 28.42 -1.93
N PHE A 180 -15.38 27.49 -2.70
CA PHE A 180 -16.07 26.87 -3.83
C PHE A 180 -17.07 25.80 -3.38
N PHE A 181 -16.83 25.18 -2.22
CA PHE A 181 -17.66 24.10 -1.68
C PHE A 181 -18.67 24.53 -0.59
N TYR A 182 -18.87 25.82 -0.38
CA TYR A 182 -19.87 26.32 0.58
C TYR A 182 -21.29 26.39 0.00
N GLN A 183 -21.43 26.34 -1.34
CA GLN A 183 -22.73 26.29 -2.00
C GLN A 183 -23.18 24.84 -2.14
N GLU A 184 -24.31 24.48 -1.53
CA GLU A 184 -24.82 23.09 -1.46
C GLU A 184 -24.96 22.38 -2.82
N THR A 185 -25.03 23.14 -3.93
CA THR A 185 -25.15 22.61 -5.28
C THR A 185 -24.23 23.33 -6.25
N VAL A 186 -23.60 22.56 -7.14
CA VAL A 186 -22.81 23.06 -8.27
C VAL A 186 -23.58 22.74 -9.54
N VAL A 187 -23.75 23.72 -10.43
CA VAL A 187 -24.35 23.48 -11.75
C VAL A 187 -23.25 22.99 -12.69
N LEU A 188 -23.24 21.70 -12.99
CA LEU A 188 -22.31 21.09 -13.95
C LEU A 188 -23.12 20.63 -15.18
N PHE A 189 -22.79 21.16 -16.37
CA PHE A 189 -23.50 20.88 -17.62
C PHE A 189 -25.03 21.14 -17.56
N GLY A 190 -25.46 22.14 -16.80
CA GLY A 190 -26.88 22.49 -16.64
C GLY A 190 -27.66 21.63 -15.63
N ALA A 191 -27.02 20.61 -15.04
CA ALA A 191 -27.59 19.84 -13.94
C ALA A 191 -27.10 20.38 -12.59
N ARG A 192 -28.01 20.49 -11.60
CA ARG A 192 -27.63 20.77 -10.21
C ARG A 192 -27.11 19.48 -9.59
N ILE A 193 -25.84 19.45 -9.24
CA ILE A 193 -25.20 18.30 -8.59
C ILE A 193 -24.84 18.70 -7.16
N ASN A 194 -25.18 17.84 -6.19
CA ASN A 194 -24.76 18.02 -4.81
C ASN A 194 -23.23 17.91 -4.70
N ILE A 195 -22.58 18.71 -3.88
CA ILE A 195 -21.13 18.62 -3.64
C ILE A 195 -20.71 17.20 -3.22
N TYR A 196 -21.53 16.52 -2.43
CA TYR A 196 -21.28 15.13 -2.06
C TYR A 196 -21.17 14.23 -3.29
N ASP A 197 -22.10 14.36 -4.24
CA ASP A 197 -22.09 13.59 -5.49
C ASP A 197 -20.91 13.97 -6.38
N LEU A 198 -20.57 15.26 -6.44
CA LEU A 198 -19.40 15.74 -7.19
C LEU A 198 -18.10 15.11 -6.68
N LYS A 199 -17.96 14.96 -5.36
CA LYS A 199 -16.79 14.30 -4.74
C LYS A 199 -16.67 12.85 -5.18
N PHE A 200 -17.76 12.08 -5.10
CA PHE A 200 -17.78 10.68 -5.53
C PHE A 200 -17.57 10.56 -7.05
N LEU A 201 -18.18 11.43 -7.84
CA LEU A 201 -18.03 11.48 -9.29
C LEU A 201 -16.58 11.76 -9.71
N LEU A 202 -15.91 12.72 -9.06
CA LEU A 202 -14.51 13.02 -9.32
C LEU A 202 -13.62 11.81 -9.01
N ALA A 203 -13.85 11.14 -7.88
CA ALA A 203 -13.08 9.97 -7.50
C ALA A 203 -13.29 8.80 -8.47
N VAL A 204 -14.55 8.52 -8.85
CA VAL A 204 -14.90 7.53 -9.89
C VAL A 204 -14.19 7.86 -11.20
N PHE A 205 -14.24 9.12 -11.64
CA PHE A 205 -13.62 9.57 -12.87
C PHE A 205 -12.09 9.37 -12.85
N VAL A 206 -11.43 9.75 -11.77
CA VAL A 206 -9.98 9.54 -11.58
C VAL A 206 -9.64 8.04 -11.62
N CYS A 207 -10.40 7.20 -10.92
CA CYS A 207 -10.17 5.75 -10.92
C CYS A 207 -10.37 5.11 -12.29
N VAL A 208 -11.39 5.53 -13.05
CA VAL A 208 -11.63 5.05 -14.42
C VAL A 208 -10.48 5.44 -15.34
N ILE A 209 -10.05 6.70 -15.30
CA ILE A 209 -8.93 7.19 -16.13
C ILE A 209 -7.65 6.42 -15.80
N LEU A 210 -7.28 6.33 -14.52
CA LEU A 210 -6.05 5.64 -14.11
C LEU A 210 -6.10 4.15 -14.46
N SER A 211 -7.24 3.49 -14.23
CA SER A 211 -7.42 2.08 -14.59
C SER A 211 -7.35 1.89 -16.11
N GLY A 212 -7.94 2.78 -16.90
CA GLY A 212 -7.88 2.77 -18.36
C GLY A 212 -6.46 2.98 -18.88
N MET A 213 -5.70 3.93 -18.31
CA MET A 213 -4.29 4.16 -18.63
C MET A 213 -3.42 2.95 -18.30
N LEU A 214 -3.61 2.35 -17.12
CA LEU A 214 -2.87 1.15 -16.71
C LEU A 214 -3.25 -0.06 -17.57
N MET A 215 -4.53 -0.24 -17.87
CA MET A 215 -5.01 -1.30 -18.76
C MET A 215 -4.41 -1.13 -20.15
N GLY A 216 -4.44 0.07 -20.73
CA GLY A 216 -3.83 0.37 -22.03
C GLY A 216 -2.31 0.14 -22.03
N TYR A 217 -1.63 0.54 -20.96
CA TYR A 217 -0.20 0.28 -20.77
C TYR A 217 0.13 -1.21 -20.73
N ASN A 218 -0.60 -1.98 -19.92
CA ASN A 218 -0.41 -3.43 -19.78
C ASN A 218 -0.80 -4.18 -21.06
N ALA A 219 -1.84 -3.73 -21.77
CA ALA A 219 -2.26 -4.28 -23.06
C ALA A 219 -1.19 -4.09 -24.14
N ARG A 220 -0.62 -2.88 -24.25
CA ARG A 220 0.48 -2.59 -25.19
C ARG A 220 1.73 -3.42 -24.94
N ARG A 221 1.94 -3.87 -23.70
CA ARG A 221 3.05 -4.76 -23.33
C ARG A 221 2.73 -6.26 -23.47
N GLY A 222 1.52 -6.62 -23.91
CA GLY A 222 1.09 -8.01 -24.01
C GLY A 222 0.98 -8.73 -22.65
N GLN A 223 0.86 -7.97 -21.55
CA GLN A 223 0.88 -8.53 -20.19
C GLN A 223 -0.50 -9.00 -19.72
N ILE A 224 -1.58 -8.59 -20.39
CA ILE A 224 -2.94 -8.98 -20.02
C ILE A 224 -3.26 -10.33 -20.66
N SER A 225 -3.41 -11.36 -19.83
CA SER A 225 -3.83 -12.68 -20.29
C SER A 225 -5.28 -12.66 -20.79
N ARG A 226 -5.64 -13.58 -21.69
CA ARG A 226 -7.05 -13.74 -22.13
C ARG A 226 -8.00 -14.01 -20.95
N SER A 227 -7.52 -14.71 -19.92
CA SER A 227 -8.29 -14.95 -18.69
C SER A 227 -8.53 -13.66 -17.91
N ALA A 228 -7.58 -12.74 -17.87
CA ALA A 228 -7.76 -11.44 -17.20
C ALA A 228 -8.88 -10.60 -17.86
N TRP A 229 -9.01 -10.65 -19.19
CA TRP A 229 -10.14 -10.01 -19.89
C TRP A 229 -11.50 -10.63 -19.53
N LYS A 230 -11.57 -11.96 -19.39
CA LYS A 230 -12.79 -12.65 -18.94
C LYS A 230 -13.16 -12.26 -17.51
N TRP A 231 -12.17 -12.21 -16.61
CA TRP A 231 -12.38 -11.76 -15.23
C TRP A 231 -12.82 -10.29 -15.16
N LEU A 232 -12.22 -9.42 -15.98
CA LEU A 232 -12.63 -8.02 -16.07
C LEU A 232 -14.09 -7.90 -16.53
N GLY A 233 -14.48 -8.67 -17.56
CA GLY A 233 -15.85 -8.72 -18.06
C GLY A 233 -16.83 -9.24 -17.01
N LEU A 234 -16.49 -10.32 -16.31
CA LEU A 234 -17.31 -10.88 -15.23
C LEU A 234 -17.44 -9.89 -14.06
N TYR A 235 -16.35 -9.23 -13.67
CA TYR A 235 -16.36 -8.22 -12.61
C TYR A 235 -17.26 -7.03 -12.99
N GLY A 236 -17.14 -6.55 -14.23
CA GLY A 236 -18.03 -5.52 -14.77
C GLY A 236 -19.50 -5.93 -14.77
N LEU A 237 -19.79 -7.18 -15.13
CA LEU A 237 -21.14 -7.74 -15.10
C LEU A 237 -21.70 -7.81 -13.67
N LEU A 238 -20.89 -8.25 -12.70
CA LEU A 238 -21.30 -8.30 -11.29
C LEU A 238 -21.63 -6.91 -10.74
N ILE A 239 -20.83 -5.90 -11.07
CA ILE A 239 -21.12 -4.50 -10.70
C ILE A 239 -22.44 -4.06 -11.34
N ALA A 240 -22.64 -4.33 -12.63
CA ALA A 240 -23.86 -3.96 -13.32
C ALA A 240 -25.11 -4.63 -12.72
N LEU A 241 -25.02 -5.91 -12.35
CA LEU A 241 -26.09 -6.63 -11.67
C LEU A 241 -26.37 -6.06 -10.28
N GLN A 242 -25.32 -5.71 -9.52
CA GLN A 242 -25.46 -5.12 -8.19
C GLN A 242 -26.13 -3.74 -8.26
N VAL A 243 -25.71 -2.90 -9.20
CA VAL A 243 -26.34 -1.60 -9.48
C VAL A 243 -27.80 -1.78 -9.89
N GLY A 244 -28.08 -2.68 -10.84
CA GLY A 244 -29.44 -2.93 -11.31
C GLY A 244 -30.36 -3.46 -10.21
N GLY A 245 -29.87 -4.35 -9.36
CA GLY A 245 -30.62 -4.90 -8.23
C GLY A 245 -30.98 -3.83 -7.18
N GLU A 246 -30.05 -2.95 -6.84
CA GLU A 246 -30.32 -1.86 -5.89
C GLU A 246 -31.26 -0.81 -6.48
N VAL A 247 -31.08 -0.44 -7.75
CA VAL A 247 -32.01 0.45 -8.45
C VAL A 247 -33.43 -0.14 -8.45
N TYR A 248 -33.56 -1.43 -8.79
CA TYR A 248 -34.84 -2.12 -8.75
C TYR A 248 -35.46 -2.11 -7.35
N ARG A 249 -34.67 -2.44 -6.31
CA ARG A 249 -35.12 -2.41 -4.91
C ARG A 249 -35.65 -1.04 -4.51
N ARG A 250 -34.92 0.04 -4.79
CA ARG A 250 -35.37 1.41 -4.48
C ARG A 250 -36.65 1.81 -5.23
N VAL A 251 -36.77 1.41 -6.50
CA VAL A 251 -38.00 1.67 -7.27
C VAL A 251 -39.20 0.93 -6.68
N VAL A 252 -39.02 -0.32 -6.24
CA VAL A 252 -40.08 -1.11 -5.60
C VAL A 252 -40.47 -0.48 -4.25
N ASP A 253 -39.50 -0.15 -3.39
CA ASP A 253 -39.74 0.48 -2.09
C ASP A 253 -40.52 1.81 -2.25
N LEU A 254 -40.16 2.60 -3.26
CA LEU A 254 -40.86 3.85 -3.58
C LEU A 254 -42.29 3.62 -4.06
N ARG A 255 -42.54 2.59 -4.87
CA ARG A 255 -43.92 2.25 -5.31
C ARG A 255 -44.79 1.81 -4.15
N LEU A 256 -44.22 1.06 -3.19
CA LEU A 256 -44.93 0.64 -1.99
C LEU A 256 -45.30 1.84 -1.11
N LEU A 257 -44.37 2.78 -0.92
CA LEU A 257 -44.62 4.02 -0.17
C LEU A 257 -45.66 4.92 -0.87
N ALA A 258 -45.55 5.08 -2.20
CA ALA A 258 -46.50 5.89 -2.97
C ALA A 258 -47.93 5.35 -2.91
N GLY A 259 -48.11 4.03 -2.81
CA GLY A 259 -49.43 3.42 -2.61
C GLY A 259 -50.03 3.72 -1.23
N GLN A 260 -49.21 4.09 -0.25
CA GLN A 260 -49.62 4.30 1.15
C GLN A 260 -50.00 5.76 1.44
N THR A 261 -49.52 6.71 0.65
CA THR A 261 -49.73 8.15 0.86
C THR A 261 -50.33 8.81 -0.38
N LYS A 262 -51.64 9.04 -0.37
CA LYS A 262 -52.35 9.71 -1.48
C LYS A 262 -51.99 11.20 -1.66
N ASP A 263 -51.37 11.83 -0.65
CA ASP A 263 -51.21 13.29 -0.58
C ASP A 263 -49.75 13.76 -0.56
N LEU A 264 -48.82 13.08 -1.25
CA LEU A 264 -47.41 13.51 -1.34
C LEU A 264 -47.13 14.27 -2.65
N PRO A 265 -47.33 15.61 -2.70
CA PRO A 265 -46.82 16.44 -3.77
C PRO A 265 -45.29 16.51 -3.64
N ALA A 266 -44.60 16.49 -4.78
CA ALA A 266 -43.12 16.53 -4.91
C ALA A 266 -42.35 15.19 -4.88
N GLY A 267 -42.99 14.06 -5.18
CA GLY A 267 -42.33 12.74 -5.30
C GLY A 267 -41.39 12.54 -6.50
N SER A 268 -41.33 13.44 -7.49
CA SER A 268 -40.51 13.23 -8.71
C SER A 268 -39.04 13.61 -8.55
N VAL A 269 -38.73 14.73 -7.88
CA VAL A 269 -37.35 15.25 -7.79
C VAL A 269 -36.50 14.41 -6.84
N ALA A 270 -37.04 14.05 -5.67
CA ALA A 270 -36.34 13.17 -4.73
C ALA A 270 -36.08 11.77 -5.31
N LEU A 271 -36.94 11.31 -6.23
CA LEU A 271 -36.82 10.01 -6.89
C LEU A 271 -35.69 10.00 -7.93
N THR A 272 -35.56 11.07 -8.73
CA THR A 272 -34.45 11.21 -9.69
C THR A 272 -33.10 11.32 -9.00
N ASP A 273 -33.01 12.08 -7.91
CA ASP A 273 -31.76 12.23 -7.16
C ASP A 273 -31.34 10.90 -6.52
N ASN A 274 -32.29 10.19 -5.90
CA ASN A 274 -32.00 8.94 -5.22
C ASN A 274 -31.58 7.81 -6.18
N ILE A 275 -32.19 7.70 -7.36
CA ILE A 275 -31.84 6.68 -8.35
C ILE A 275 -30.49 6.98 -9.02
N SER A 276 -30.20 8.24 -9.34
CA SER A 276 -28.98 8.63 -10.05
C SER A 276 -27.71 8.45 -9.20
N GLN A 277 -27.82 8.49 -7.87
CA GLN A 277 -26.70 8.28 -6.95
C GLN A 277 -26.31 6.80 -6.81
N VAL A 278 -27.22 5.85 -7.08
CA VAL A 278 -26.97 4.41 -6.87
C VAL A 278 -25.78 3.90 -7.70
N PRO A 279 -25.72 4.12 -9.03
CA PRO A 279 -24.57 3.67 -9.83
C PRO A 279 -23.26 4.31 -9.36
N LEU A 280 -23.30 5.59 -9.02
CA LEU A 280 -22.14 6.35 -8.59
C LEU A 280 -21.51 5.74 -7.33
N TRP A 281 -22.36 5.36 -6.37
CA TRP A 281 -21.94 4.73 -5.13
C TRP A 281 -21.26 3.38 -5.35
N TYR A 282 -21.87 2.49 -6.13
CA TYR A 282 -21.28 1.16 -6.37
C TYR A 282 -20.02 1.24 -7.23
N LEU A 283 -19.98 2.14 -8.22
CA LEU A 283 -18.76 2.39 -8.98
C LEU A 283 -17.65 2.92 -8.07
N TYR A 284 -17.98 3.86 -7.19
CA TYR A 284 -17.03 4.38 -6.21
C TYR A 284 -16.51 3.26 -5.29
N GLU A 285 -17.35 2.33 -4.87
CA GLU A 285 -16.90 1.21 -4.04
C GLU A 285 -16.08 0.14 -4.80
N ALA A 286 -16.37 -0.09 -6.08
CA ALA A 286 -15.80 -1.21 -6.84
C ALA A 286 -14.53 -0.84 -7.65
N LEU A 287 -14.41 0.40 -8.11
CA LEU A 287 -13.29 0.87 -8.91
C LEU A 287 -11.93 0.91 -8.18
N PRO A 288 -11.84 1.21 -6.88
CA PRO A 288 -10.56 1.23 -6.16
C PRO A 288 -9.90 -0.15 -6.13
N PHE A 289 -10.70 -1.18 -5.86
CA PHE A 289 -10.24 -2.55 -5.92
C PHE A 289 -9.71 -2.90 -7.32
N LEU A 290 -10.44 -2.50 -8.37
CA LEU A 290 -10.02 -2.72 -9.75
C LEU A 290 -8.70 -2.00 -10.06
N LEU A 291 -8.57 -0.72 -9.65
CA LEU A 291 -7.35 0.06 -9.81
C LEU A 291 -6.17 -0.63 -9.10
N LEU A 292 -6.41 -1.17 -7.89
CA LEU A 292 -5.41 -1.90 -7.13
C LEU A 292 -4.96 -3.19 -7.83
N VAL A 293 -5.88 -3.93 -8.47
CA VAL A 293 -5.55 -5.10 -9.30
C VAL A 293 -4.63 -4.68 -10.45
N PHE A 294 -4.93 -3.57 -11.14
CA PHE A 294 -4.08 -3.05 -12.21
C PHE A 294 -2.69 -2.61 -11.71
N ILE A 295 -2.63 -1.97 -10.54
CA ILE A 295 -1.36 -1.62 -9.88
C ILE A 295 -0.57 -2.90 -9.55
N GLY A 296 -1.22 -3.92 -9.00
CA GLY A 296 -0.61 -5.22 -8.71
C GLY A 296 -0.01 -5.88 -9.94
N MET A 297 -0.62 -5.75 -11.11
CA MET A 297 -0.05 -6.28 -12.36
C MET A 297 1.29 -5.64 -12.74
N LEU A 298 1.52 -4.35 -12.43
CA LEU A 298 2.82 -3.71 -12.64
C LEU A 298 3.93 -4.37 -11.80
N PHE A 299 3.55 -4.85 -10.61
CA PHE A 299 4.46 -5.50 -9.69
C PHE A 299 4.71 -6.98 -10.01
N THR A 300 3.85 -7.62 -10.82
CA THR A 300 3.92 -9.06 -11.10
C THR A 300 5.21 -9.43 -11.85
N ARG A 301 5.73 -8.52 -12.68
CA ARG A 301 7.02 -8.73 -13.35
C ARG A 301 8.18 -8.87 -12.36
N LYS A 302 8.13 -8.14 -11.25
CA LYS A 302 9.22 -8.09 -10.27
C LYS A 302 9.06 -9.11 -9.15
N TYR A 303 7.83 -9.34 -8.70
CA TYR A 303 7.54 -10.16 -7.52
C TYR A 303 6.74 -11.43 -7.82
N GLY A 304 6.43 -11.69 -9.10
CA GLY A 304 5.69 -12.88 -9.52
C GLY A 304 4.33 -12.95 -8.85
N GLY A 305 3.98 -14.14 -8.35
CA GLY A 305 2.71 -14.38 -7.67
C GLY A 305 2.52 -13.56 -6.39
N LEU A 306 3.59 -13.09 -5.73
CA LEU A 306 3.50 -12.39 -4.44
C LEU A 306 2.74 -11.06 -4.50
N THR A 307 2.39 -10.57 -5.69
CA THR A 307 1.53 -9.38 -5.85
C THR A 307 0.13 -9.54 -5.29
N PHE A 308 -0.35 -10.77 -5.07
CA PHE A 308 -1.60 -11.01 -4.34
C PHE A 308 -1.57 -10.39 -2.92
N LEU A 309 -0.37 -10.18 -2.35
CA LEU A 309 -0.21 -9.54 -1.04
C LEU A 309 -0.71 -8.09 -1.00
N ILE A 310 -0.72 -7.39 -2.14
CA ILE A 310 -1.32 -6.05 -2.26
C ILE A 310 -2.83 -6.15 -2.04
N LEU A 311 -3.49 -7.07 -2.75
CA LEU A 311 -4.93 -7.30 -2.61
C LEU A 311 -5.27 -7.78 -1.21
N LEU A 312 -4.43 -8.66 -0.66
CA LEU A 312 -4.57 -9.09 0.73
C LEU A 312 -4.49 -7.90 1.68
N GLY A 313 -3.53 -6.99 1.51
CA GLY A 313 -3.39 -5.79 2.33
C GLY A 313 -4.60 -4.85 2.26
N TYR A 314 -5.24 -4.74 1.11
CA TYR A 314 -6.48 -3.96 0.92
C TYR A 314 -7.70 -4.62 1.54
N LEU A 315 -7.84 -5.94 1.39
CA LEU A 315 -8.95 -6.68 1.99
C LEU A 315 -8.74 -6.88 3.50
N LEU A 316 -7.51 -6.77 4.00
CA LEU A 316 -7.15 -7.07 5.39
C LEU A 316 -8.01 -6.32 6.41
N PRO A 317 -8.25 -5.00 6.30
CA PRO A 317 -9.17 -4.29 7.19
C PRO A 317 -10.60 -4.81 7.08
N THR A 318 -11.14 -4.95 5.87
CA THR A 318 -12.52 -5.43 5.65
C THR A 318 -12.71 -6.84 6.21
N ILE A 319 -11.74 -7.74 6.05
CA ILE A 319 -11.81 -9.10 6.58
C ILE A 319 -11.70 -9.09 8.12
N LEU A 320 -10.82 -8.26 8.68
CA LEU A 320 -10.61 -8.20 10.12
C LEU A 320 -11.79 -7.59 10.86
N PHE A 321 -12.35 -6.50 10.33
CA PHE A 321 -13.32 -5.66 11.04
C PHE A 321 -14.74 -5.81 10.52
N GLY A 322 -14.92 -6.51 9.40
CA GLY A 322 -16.14 -6.38 8.61
C GLY A 322 -16.20 -5.02 7.91
N ARG A 323 -17.14 -4.88 6.98
CA ARG A 323 -17.48 -3.58 6.41
C ARG A 323 -18.42 -2.89 7.40
N TYR A 324 -17.98 -1.79 8.01
CA TYR A 324 -18.90 -0.92 8.73
C TYR A 324 -19.87 -0.34 7.69
N GLY A 325 -21.11 -0.83 7.69
CA GLY A 325 -22.17 -0.25 6.88
C GLY A 325 -22.35 1.23 7.22
N PHE A 326 -22.77 2.02 6.25
CA PHE A 326 -23.03 3.46 6.42
C PHE A 326 -23.99 3.77 7.59
N TRP A 327 -24.80 2.78 7.99
CA TRP A 327 -25.79 2.86 9.06
C TRP A 327 -25.33 2.29 10.41
N ASN A 328 -24.03 2.07 10.62
CA ASN A 328 -23.47 1.57 11.89
C ASN A 328 -24.04 0.22 12.36
N GLU A 329 -24.78 -0.51 11.52
CA GLU A 329 -25.17 -1.87 11.85
C GLU A 329 -23.95 -2.78 11.70
N PRO A 330 -23.47 -3.41 12.78
CA PRO A 330 -22.43 -4.40 12.68
C PRO A 330 -23.03 -5.57 11.92
N VAL A 331 -22.72 -5.71 10.63
CA VAL A 331 -23.01 -6.95 9.92
C VAL A 331 -22.28 -8.03 10.72
N PRO A 332 -22.96 -9.08 11.22
CA PRO A 332 -22.41 -10.02 12.18
C PRO A 332 -21.40 -10.93 11.47
N PHE A 333 -20.24 -10.38 11.17
CA PHE A 333 -19.10 -11.09 10.60
C PHE A 333 -18.17 -11.64 11.68
N TYR A 334 -18.56 -11.62 12.96
CA TYR A 334 -17.78 -12.24 14.03
C TYR A 334 -17.34 -13.67 13.70
N VAL A 335 -18.17 -14.45 13.00
CA VAL A 335 -17.83 -15.81 12.57
C VAL A 335 -16.74 -15.81 11.48
N VAL A 336 -16.77 -14.86 10.54
CA VAL A 336 -15.77 -14.75 9.48
C VAL A 336 -14.49 -14.10 10.00
N SER A 337 -14.57 -13.06 10.84
CA SER A 337 -13.43 -12.45 11.52
C SER A 337 -12.76 -13.46 12.45
N LEU A 338 -13.52 -14.31 13.15
CA LEU A 338 -13.02 -15.43 13.96
C LEU A 338 -12.39 -16.51 13.09
N ALA A 339 -13.04 -16.93 12.00
CA ALA A 339 -12.49 -17.91 11.06
C ALA A 339 -11.19 -17.41 10.42
N VAL A 340 -11.10 -16.12 10.11
CA VAL A 340 -9.90 -15.48 9.58
C VAL A 340 -8.81 -15.35 10.66
N LEU A 341 -9.18 -15.03 11.90
CA LEU A 341 -8.23 -15.01 13.02
C LEU A 341 -7.66 -16.40 13.27
N ILE A 342 -8.49 -17.44 13.24
CA ILE A 342 -8.08 -18.84 13.36
C ILE A 342 -7.19 -19.22 12.17
N TYR A 343 -7.60 -18.92 10.94
CA TYR A 343 -6.80 -19.16 9.74
C TYR A 343 -5.44 -18.45 9.82
N ARG A 344 -5.40 -17.21 10.29
CA ARG A 344 -4.15 -16.44 10.47
C ARG A 344 -3.28 -16.97 11.58
N PHE A 345 -3.87 -17.41 12.69
CA PHE A 345 -3.11 -18.07 13.75
C PHE A 345 -2.45 -19.34 13.22
N VAL A 346 -3.20 -20.14 12.45
CA VAL A 346 -2.69 -21.34 11.78
C VAL A 346 -1.62 -20.98 10.76
N VAL A 347 -1.81 -20.01 9.88
CA VAL A 347 -0.80 -19.60 8.89
C VAL A 347 0.43 -18.98 9.56
N ALA A 348 0.27 -18.19 10.62
CA ALA A 348 1.40 -17.60 11.35
C ALA A 348 2.21 -18.65 12.13
N LEU A 349 1.58 -19.73 12.59
CA LEU A 349 2.27 -20.88 13.20
C LEU A 349 2.90 -21.80 12.15
N VAL A 350 2.16 -22.09 11.09
CA VAL A 350 2.52 -23.11 10.10
C VAL A 350 3.49 -22.54 9.07
N ALA A 351 3.35 -21.29 8.63
CA ALA A 351 4.22 -20.73 7.60
C ALA A 351 5.70 -20.68 8.01
N PRO A 352 6.10 -20.25 9.22
CA PRO A 352 7.50 -20.33 9.66
C PRO A 352 8.00 -21.77 9.72
N VAL A 353 7.19 -22.70 10.23
CA VAL A 353 7.53 -24.13 10.30
C VAL A 353 7.70 -24.71 8.89
N TRP A 354 6.84 -24.33 7.96
CA TRP A 354 6.88 -24.78 6.57
C TRP A 354 8.07 -24.18 5.80
N LEU A 355 8.39 -22.91 6.05
CA LEU A 355 9.56 -22.22 5.48
C LEU A 355 10.87 -22.83 5.99
N VAL A 356 10.94 -23.15 7.29
CA VAL A 356 12.11 -23.82 7.89
C VAL A 356 12.26 -25.24 7.33
N ARG A 357 11.16 -25.98 7.16
CA ARG A 357 11.19 -27.35 6.64
C ARG A 357 11.51 -27.42 5.15
N ALA A 358 11.04 -26.45 4.35
CA ALA A 358 11.38 -26.34 2.93
C ALA A 358 12.86 -25.98 2.73
N ALA A 359 13.45 -25.21 3.65
CA ALA A 359 14.87 -24.86 3.63
C ALA A 359 15.78 -26.00 4.16
N SER A 360 15.26 -26.91 4.98
CA SER A 360 16.05 -27.93 5.68
C SER A 360 16.19 -29.27 4.94
N VAL A 361 15.78 -29.40 3.67
CA VAL A 361 15.98 -30.63 2.87
C VAL A 361 17.13 -30.40 1.88
N PRO A 362 18.38 -30.79 2.22
CA PRO A 362 19.51 -30.67 1.31
C PRO A 362 19.36 -31.72 0.21
N GLY A 363 19.36 -31.31 -1.06
CA GLY A 363 19.51 -32.24 -2.19
C GLY A 363 18.31 -32.40 -3.13
N ARG A 364 17.20 -31.68 -2.97
CA ARG A 364 16.12 -31.65 -3.98
C ARG A 364 15.80 -30.23 -4.44
N GLN A 365 16.60 -29.72 -5.37
CA GLN A 365 16.28 -28.54 -6.19
C GLN A 365 15.21 -28.88 -7.25
N GLN A 366 14.08 -29.46 -6.87
CA GLN A 366 12.94 -29.52 -7.77
C GLN A 366 12.11 -28.26 -7.58
N PRO A 367 11.64 -27.61 -8.67
CA PRO A 367 10.84 -26.40 -8.58
C PRO A 367 9.58 -26.67 -7.74
N PRO A 368 9.28 -25.83 -6.73
CA PRO A 368 8.25 -26.09 -5.71
C PRO A 368 6.84 -26.29 -6.27
N PHE A 369 6.60 -25.92 -7.53
CA PHE A 369 5.30 -26.03 -8.18
C PHE A 369 4.90 -27.48 -8.54
N ARG A 370 5.85 -28.42 -8.68
CA ARG A 370 5.53 -29.82 -9.07
C ARG A 370 4.95 -30.66 -7.93
N LEU A 371 5.16 -30.26 -6.68
CA LEU A 371 4.64 -30.96 -5.50
C LEU A 371 3.18 -30.62 -5.18
N LEU A 372 2.73 -29.40 -5.51
CA LEU A 372 1.33 -29.00 -5.33
C LEU A 372 0.38 -29.73 -6.30
N SER A 373 0.84 -30.08 -7.50
CA SER A 373 0.04 -30.87 -8.46
C SER A 373 -0.07 -32.36 -8.09
N GLN A 374 0.68 -32.84 -7.10
CA GLN A 374 0.68 -34.26 -6.70
C GLN A 374 -0.07 -34.53 -5.40
N LEU A 375 -0.73 -33.54 -4.80
CA LEU A 375 -1.57 -33.73 -3.61
C LEU A 375 -3.04 -33.92 -4.02
N PRO A 376 -3.56 -35.16 -4.10
CA PRO A 376 -4.94 -35.43 -4.50
C PRO A 376 -6.00 -34.87 -3.52
N ALA A 377 -5.59 -34.45 -2.32
CA ALA A 377 -6.50 -33.93 -1.30
C ALA A 377 -6.85 -32.43 -1.46
N ILE A 378 -6.05 -31.64 -2.19
CA ILE A 378 -6.26 -30.18 -2.28
C ILE A 378 -7.21 -29.82 -3.44
N SER A 379 -7.29 -30.64 -4.50
CA SER A 379 -8.24 -30.43 -5.60
C SER A 379 -9.70 -30.47 -5.13
N HIS A 380 -10.03 -31.31 -4.15
CA HIS A 380 -11.39 -31.43 -3.61
C HIS A 380 -11.77 -30.29 -2.66
N LEU A 381 -10.82 -29.74 -1.89
CA LEU A 381 -11.08 -28.63 -0.96
C LEU A 381 -11.21 -27.27 -1.68
N THR A 382 -10.58 -27.11 -2.84
CA THR A 382 -10.69 -25.86 -3.63
C THR A 382 -12.04 -25.75 -4.36
N LEU A 383 -12.72 -26.87 -4.59
CA LEU A 383 -14.05 -26.94 -5.23
C LEU A 383 -15.20 -26.77 -4.23
N LEU A 384 -14.92 -26.84 -2.93
CA LEU A 384 -15.90 -26.67 -1.84
C LEU A 384 -15.89 -25.25 -1.21
N LEU A 385 -14.92 -24.41 -1.60
CA LEU A 385 -14.70 -23.06 -1.05
C LEU A 385 -14.87 -21.93 -2.08
N VAL A 386 -15.35 -22.27 -3.28
CA VAL A 386 -15.87 -21.33 -4.29
C VAL A 386 -17.36 -21.62 -4.43
#